data_AF-A0A6V7TXN4-F1
#
_entry.id   AF-A0A6V7TXN4-F1
#
_cell.length_a   1.000
_cell.length_b   1.000
_cell.length_c   1.000
_cell.angle_alpha   90.00
_cell.angle_beta   90.00
_cell.angle_gamma   90.00
#
_symmetry.space_group_name_H-M   'P 1'
#
loop_
_entity.id
_entity.type
_entity.pdbx_description
1 polymer ?
#
loop_
_entity_poly.entity_id
_entity_poly.type
_entity_poly.pdbx_seq_one_letter_code
_entity_poly.pdbx_strand_id
1 'polypeptide(L)' 'MANTSVRSTEEASFLFIIIYSKTNNNTPNIIRILIFVSFHLIPVFNPIICILTNTPYRNAVFKRSQIFSQ' A
#
# COMPACT_ATOMS: atom_id res chain seq x y z
N MET A 1 -0.11 -23.14 -10.19
CA MET A 1 0.82 -22.73 -9.12
C MET A 1 1.69 -21.57 -9.61
N ALA A 2 1.12 -20.38 -9.84
CA ALA A 2 1.81 -19.26 -10.51
C ALA A 2 1.54 -17.88 -9.86
N ASN A 3 1.21 -17.84 -8.56
CA ASN A 3 0.86 -16.59 -7.86
C ASN A 3 1.88 -16.13 -6.81
N THR A 4 2.92 -16.91 -6.54
CA THR A 4 3.93 -16.60 -5.51
C THR A 4 5.15 -15.87 -6.08
N SER A 5 5.47 -16.00 -7.37
CA SER A 5 6.65 -15.33 -7.95
C SER A 5 6.45 -13.82 -8.10
N VAL A 6 5.28 -13.39 -8.57
CA VAL A 6 4.93 -11.98 -8.82
C VAL A 6 4.94 -11.15 -7.53
N ARG A 7 4.47 -11.72 -6.42
CA ARG A 7 4.46 -11.06 -5.11
C ARG A 7 5.87 -10.85 -4.55
N SER A 8 6.80 -11.78 -4.80
CA SER A 8 8.19 -11.65 -4.36
C SER A 8 8.96 -10.56 -5.12
N THR A 9 8.63 -10.33 -6.41
CA THR A 9 9.26 -9.29 -7.23
C THR A 9 8.84 -7.87 -6.81
N GLU A 10 7.63 -7.69 -6.30
CA GLU A 10 7.13 -6.40 -5.83
C GLU A 10 7.75 -5.99 -4.48
N GLU A 11 7.85 -6.94 -3.53
CA GLU A 11 8.52 -6.70 -2.24
C GLU A 11 10.03 -6.43 -2.42
N ALA A 12 10.67 -7.14 -3.35
CA ALA A 12 12.06 -6.88 -3.74
C ALA A 12 12.24 -5.49 -4.39
N SER A 13 11.23 -5.00 -5.13
CA SER A 13 11.27 -3.69 -5.78
C SER A 13 11.20 -2.53 -4.78
N PHE A 14 10.36 -2.64 -3.73
CA PHE A 14 10.30 -1.64 -2.66
C PHE A 14 11.60 -1.59 -1.83
N LEU A 15 12.15 -2.75 -1.48
CA LEU A 15 13.44 -2.85 -0.79
C LEU A 15 14.58 -2.27 -1.64
N PHE A 16 14.59 -2.55 -2.94
CA PHE A 16 15.57 -1.99 -3.88
C PHE A 16 15.52 -0.46 -3.93
N ILE A 17 14.32 0.13 -3.95
CA ILE A 17 14.14 1.58 -3.97
C ILE A 17 14.66 2.23 -2.68
N ILE A 18 14.36 1.66 -1.50
CA ILE A 18 14.82 2.18 -0.20
C ILE A 18 16.36 2.06 -0.06
N ILE A 19 16.94 0.96 -0.53
CA ILE A 19 18.39 0.76 -0.51
C ILE A 19 19.08 1.75 -1.48
N TYR A 20 18.53 1.92 -2.69
CA TYR A 20 19.09 2.81 -3.73
C TYR A 20 19.11 4.29 -3.31
N SER A 21 18.05 4.79 -2.67
CA SER A 21 18.06 6.16 -2.10
C SER A 21 19.02 6.33 -0.96
N LYS A 22 19.19 5.31 -0.10
CA LYS A 22 20.12 5.38 1.02
C LYS A 22 21.59 5.47 0.57
N THR A 23 21.92 4.85 -0.57
CA THR A 23 23.29 4.88 -1.14
C THR A 23 23.64 6.15 -1.91
N ASN A 24 22.66 6.93 -2.36
CA ASN A 24 22.91 8.06 -3.26
C ASN A 24 22.25 9.31 -2.67
N ASN A 25 23.05 10.14 -1.98
CA ASN A 25 22.65 11.35 -1.25
C ASN A 25 22.25 12.51 -2.19
N ASN A 26 21.52 12.19 -3.25
CA ASN A 26 21.02 13.09 -4.27
C ASN A 26 19.56 13.41 -3.97
N THR A 27 19.30 14.63 -3.51
CA THR A 27 17.98 15.24 -3.33
C THR A 27 16.94 14.86 -4.42
N PRO A 28 17.26 14.82 -5.74
CA PRO A 28 16.28 14.42 -6.75
C PRO A 28 15.81 12.94 -6.65
N ASN A 29 16.64 12.03 -6.15
CA ASN A 29 16.25 10.63 -5.96
C ASN A 29 15.27 10.47 -4.80
N ILE A 30 15.48 11.23 -3.71
CA ILE A 30 14.57 11.26 -2.56
C ILE A 30 13.20 11.78 -3.00
N ILE A 31 13.14 12.85 -3.79
CA ILE A 31 11.89 13.41 -4.30
C ILE A 31 11.12 12.39 -5.15
N ARG A 32 11.80 11.66 -6.05
CA ARG A 32 11.16 10.62 -6.88
C ARG A 32 10.53 9.51 -6.03
N ILE A 33 11.18 9.14 -4.94
CA ILE A 33 10.68 8.09 -4.03
C ILE A 33 9.50 8.58 -3.21
N LEU A 34 9.56 9.81 -2.71
CA LEU A 34 8.43 10.43 -2.03
C LEU A 34 7.20 10.49 -2.94
N ILE A 35 7.38 10.89 -4.19
CA ILE A 35 6.31 10.90 -5.20
C ILE A 35 5.79 9.47 -5.44
N PHE A 36 6.67 8.50 -5.66
CA PHE A 36 6.29 7.11 -5.88
C PHE A 36 5.47 6.55 -4.72
N VAL A 37 5.97 6.68 -3.48
CA VAL A 37 5.27 6.24 -2.28
C VAL A 37 3.92 6.95 -2.15
N SER A 38 3.86 8.26 -2.39
CA SER A 38 2.61 9.03 -2.28
C SER A 38 1.53 8.50 -3.22
N PHE A 39 1.86 8.19 -4.49
CA PHE A 39 0.92 7.62 -5.44
C PHE A 39 0.42 6.23 -5.04
N HIS A 40 1.28 5.41 -4.44
CA HIS A 40 0.91 4.06 -3.99
C HIS A 40 0.10 4.06 -2.69
N LEU A 41 0.16 5.13 -1.91
CA LEU A 41 -0.65 5.28 -0.71
C LEU A 41 -2.09 5.74 -1.00
N ILE A 42 -2.35 6.41 -2.13
CA ILE A 42 -3.71 6.84 -2.54
C ILE A 42 -4.74 5.71 -2.49
N PRO A 43 -4.51 4.53 -3.10
CA PRO A 43 -5.47 3.42 -3.05
C PRO A 43 -5.64 2.83 -1.65
N VAL A 44 -4.72 3.07 -0.71
CA VAL A 44 -4.84 2.67 0.70
C VAL A 44 -5.66 3.69 1.48
N PHE A 45 -5.46 4.99 1.24
CA PHE A 45 -6.21 6.04 1.93
C PHE A 45 -7.68 6.10 1.52
N ASN A 46 -7.99 5.80 0.26
CA ASN A 46 -9.38 5.83 -0.23
C ASN A 46 -10.34 4.95 0.60
N PRO A 47 -10.09 3.64 0.82
CA PRO A 47 -10.95 2.81 1.67
C PRO A 47 -10.94 3.25 3.13
N ILE A 48 -9.82 3.74 3.67
CA ILE A 48 -9.75 4.27 5.05
C ILE A 48 -10.70 5.47 5.19
N ILE A 49 -10.65 6.43 4.26
CA ILE A 49 -11.54 7.59 4.26
C ILE A 49 -13.00 7.14 4.15
N CYS A 50 -13.31 6.17 3.28
CA CYS A 50 -14.66 5.63 3.18
C CYS A 50 -15.13 4.98 4.49
N ILE A 51 -14.27 4.22 5.19
CA ILE A 51 -14.62 3.64 6.50
C ILE A 51 -14.85 4.73 7.55
N LEU A 52 -14.07 5.80 7.54
CA LEU A 52 -14.18 6.87 8.53
C LEU A 52 -15.39 7.79 8.29
N THR A 53 -15.72 8.05 7.03
CA THR A 53 -16.73 9.05 6.64
C THR A 53 -18.10 8.45 6.29
N ASN A 54 -18.14 7.20 5.82
CA ASN A 54 -19.38 6.58 5.33
C ASN A 54 -19.82 5.45 6.28
N THR A 55 -20.78 5.75 7.16
CA THR A 55 -21.35 4.81 8.13
C THR A 55 -21.89 3.51 7.50
N PRO A 56 -22.66 3.51 6.40
CA PRO A 56 -23.09 2.26 5.77
C PRO A 56 -21.92 1.43 5.22
N TYR A 57 -20.92 2.07 4.60
CA TYR A 57 -19.71 1.38 4.14
C TYR A 57 -18.92 0.76 5.30
N ARG A 58 -18.72 1.52 6.39
CA ARG A 58 -18.12 1.04 7.63
C ARG A 58 -18.82 -0.19 8.17
N ASN A 59 -20.15 -0.14 8.28
CA ASN A 59 -20.95 -1.24 8.79
C ASN A 59 -20.86 -2.47 7.88
N ALA A 60 -20.81 -2.31 6.56
CA ALA A 60 -20.64 -3.41 5.62
C ALA A 60 -19.27 -4.10 5.78
N VAL A 61 -18.19 -3.33 5.94
CA VAL A 61 -16.84 -3.86 6.16
C VAL A 61 -16.76 -4.66 7.47
N PHE A 62 -17.25 -4.09 8.59
CA PHE A 62 -17.16 -4.74 9.90
C PHE A 62 -18.24 -5.82 10.16
N LYS A 63 -19.37 -5.80 9.46
CA LYS A 63 -20.31 -6.94 9.47
C LYS A 63 -19.83 -8.08 8.60
N ARG A 64 -19.12 -7.81 7.49
CA ARG A 64 -18.50 -8.87 6.68
C ARG A 64 -17.48 -9.68 7.47
N SER A 65 -16.73 -9.06 8.39
CA SER A 65 -15.84 -9.78 9.32
C SER A 65 -16.56 -10.69 10.31
N GLN A 66 -17.88 -10.56 10.48
CA GLN A 66 -18.71 -11.44 11.32
C GLN A 66 -19.33 -12.62 10.55
N ILE A 67 -19.23 -12.64 9.21
CA ILE A 67 -19.80 -13.73 8.39
C ILE A 67 -18.86 -14.96 8.38
N PHE A 68 -17.57 -14.77 8.64
CA PHE A 68 -16.55 -15.83 8.68
C PHE A 68 -16.08 -16.20 10.09
N SER A 69 -16.84 -15.87 11.14
CA SER A 69 -16.64 -16.53 12.44
C SER A 69 -17.34 -17.90 12.43
N GLN A 70 -16.72 -18.88 11.79
CA GLN A 70 -16.97 -20.30 12.02
C GLN A 70 -15.67 -20.95 12.49
#